data_AF-K1TTW9-F1
#
_entry.id   AF-K1TTW9-F1
#
_cell.length_a   1.000
_cell.length_b   1.000
_cell.length_c   1.000
_cell.angle_alpha   90.00
_cell.angle_beta   90.00
_cell.angle_gamma   90.00
#
_symmetry.space_group_name_H-M   'P 1'
#
loop_
_entity.id
_entity.type
_entity.pdbx_description
1 polymer ?
#
loop_
_entity_poly.entity_id
_entity_poly.type
_entity_poly.pdbx_seq_one_letter_code
_entity_poly.pdbx_strand_id
1 'polypeptide(L)' 'MFTDMRIDRNAVPEGLYAYDIRESDDGDRLATIEPTVMVNHGGTILTRKEFITEKDGYVQIDEYGFEASMTLEEWLEENN' A
#
# COMPACT_ATOMS: atom_id res chain seq x y z
N MET A 1 -4.81 2.81 4.94
CA MET A 1 -4.95 1.48 5.59
C MET A 1 -4.19 0.47 4.75
N PHE A 2 -3.52 -0.48 5.39
CA PHE A 2 -2.76 -1.56 4.74
C PHE A 2 -3.30 -2.92 5.22
N THR A 3 -3.25 -3.91 4.35
CA THR A 3 -3.46 -5.34 4.68
C THR A 3 -2.59 -6.18 3.76
N ASP A 4 -2.12 -7.32 4.24
CA ASP A 4 -1.47 -8.37 3.45
C ASP A 4 -2.47 -9.16 2.58
N MET A 5 -3.78 -9.01 2.82
CA MET A 5 -4.83 -9.67 2.07
C MET A 5 -5.17 -8.93 0.77
N ARG A 6 -5.78 -9.66 -0.17
CA ARG A 6 -6.42 -9.06 -1.34
C ARG A 6 -7.80 -8.53 -0.99
N ILE A 7 -8.14 -7.37 -1.54
CA ILE A 7 -9.47 -6.77 -1.42
C ILE A 7 -10.20 -6.91 -2.74
N ASP A 8 -11.46 -7.37 -2.69
CA ASP A 8 -12.35 -7.32 -3.85
C ASP A 8 -12.60 -5.86 -4.24
N ARG A 9 -12.18 -5.48 -5.45
CA ARG A 9 -12.27 -4.11 -5.96
C ARG A 9 -13.73 -3.64 -6.06
N ASN A 10 -14.68 -4.55 -6.23
CA ASN A 10 -16.10 -4.22 -6.27
C ASN A 10 -16.68 -3.89 -4.89
N ALA A 11 -16.02 -4.32 -3.82
CA ALA A 11 -16.41 -4.03 -2.45
C ALA A 11 -15.78 -2.74 -1.90
N VAL A 12 -14.90 -2.08 -2.66
CA VAL A 12 -14.26 -0.83 -2.26
C VAL A 12 -15.29 0.31 -2.34
N PRO A 13 -15.58 1.02 -1.24
CA PRO A 13 -16.52 2.13 -1.24
C PRO A 13 -16.08 3.30 -2.13
N GLU A 14 -17.04 4.08 -2.61
CA GLU A 14 -16.76 5.32 -3.33
C GLU A 14 -15.91 6.28 -2.47
N GLY A 15 -14.96 6.95 -3.12
CA GLY A 15 -14.01 7.85 -2.44
C GLY A 15 -12.82 7.14 -1.79
N LEU A 16 -12.73 5.81 -1.89
CA LEU A 16 -11.53 5.04 -1.61
C LEU A 16 -10.92 4.48 -2.88
N TYR A 17 -9.61 4.50 -2.94
CA TYR A 17 -8.80 3.91 -4.00
C TYR A 17 -7.98 2.77 -3.41
N ALA A 18 -7.87 1.69 -4.17
CA ALA A 18 -7.21 0.48 -3.74
C ALA A 18 -6.08 0.14 -4.70
N TYR A 19 -4.89 -0.10 -4.16
CA TYR A 19 -3.68 -0.47 -4.93
C TYR A 19 -3.02 -1.69 -4.32
N ASP A 20 -2.37 -2.50 -5.13
CA ASP A 20 -1.57 -3.61 -4.66
C ASP A 20 -0.10 -3.20 -4.52
N ILE A 21 0.56 -3.80 -3.54
CA ILE A 21 2.01 -3.76 -3.37
C ILE A 21 2.56 -5.06 -3.97
N ARG A 22 3.55 -4.93 -4.85
CA ARG A 22 4.33 -6.03 -5.38
C ARG A 22 5.55 -6.28 -4.50
N GLU A 23 5.80 -7.53 -4.16
CA GLU A 23 7.06 -8.00 -3.60
C GLU A 23 8.07 -8.27 -4.72
N SER A 24 9.37 -8.05 -4.46
CA SER A 24 10.43 -8.42 -5.39
C SER A 24 10.43 -9.92 -5.69
N ASP A 25 10.97 -10.30 -6.84
CA ASP A 25 11.06 -11.70 -7.23
C ASP A 25 11.94 -12.54 -6.28
N ASP A 26 12.86 -11.89 -5.56
CA ASP A 26 13.72 -12.49 -4.55
C ASP A 26 13.07 -12.55 -3.16
N GLY A 27 11.92 -11.92 -2.95
CA GLY A 27 11.17 -11.92 -1.67
C GLY A 27 11.84 -11.11 -0.55
N ASP A 28 12.74 -10.21 -0.88
CA ASP A 28 13.55 -9.46 0.07
C ASP A 28 13.05 -8.03 0.33
N ARG A 29 12.14 -7.53 -0.52
CA ARG A 29 11.73 -6.12 -0.51
C ARG A 29 10.35 -5.93 -1.15
N LEU A 30 9.60 -4.92 -0.73
CA LEU A 30 8.43 -4.47 -1.49
C LEU A 30 8.92 -3.56 -2.62
N ALA A 31 8.57 -3.88 -3.85
CA ALA A 31 9.16 -3.30 -5.05
C ALA A 31 8.35 -2.11 -5.59
N THR A 32 7.05 -2.30 -5.81
CA THR A 32 6.20 -1.32 -6.49
C THR A 32 4.80 -1.29 -5.88
N ILE A 33 4.13 -0.15 -6.04
CA ILE A 33 2.69 0.01 -5.84
C ILE A 33 2.06 0.06 -7.23
N GLU A 34 1.06 -0.78 -7.50
CA GLU A 34 0.41 -0.91 -8.82
C GLU A 34 -1.12 -0.92 -8.65
N PRO A 35 -1.90 -0.58 -9.68
CA PRO A 35 -3.36 -0.73 -9.64
C PRO A 35 -3.81 -2.16 -9.27
N THR A 36 -3.11 -3.18 -9.78
CA THR A 36 -3.34 -4.59 -9.42
C THR A 36 -2.07 -5.40 -9.68
N VAL A 37 -1.72 -6.29 -8.75
CA VAL A 37 -0.59 -7.21 -8.84
C VAL A 37 -1.10 -8.63 -8.85
N MET A 38 -0.80 -9.39 -9.92
CA MET A 38 -1.23 -10.80 -10.02
C MET A 38 -0.26 -11.79 -9.40
N VAL A 39 1.04 -11.54 -9.55
CA VAL A 39 2.14 -12.41 -9.06
C VAL A 39 2.99 -11.60 -8.09
N ASN A 40 3.43 -12.22 -7.00
CA ASN A 40 4.20 -11.60 -5.91
C ASN A 40 3.42 -10.47 -5.22
N HIS A 41 2.19 -10.76 -4.79
CA HIS A 41 1.37 -9.81 -4.02
C HIS A 41 1.88 -9.74 -2.59
N GLY A 42 2.40 -8.58 -2.20
CA GLY A 42 2.88 -8.30 -0.84
C GLY A 42 1.83 -7.62 0.04
N GLY A 43 0.75 -7.10 -0.54
CA GLY A 43 -0.37 -6.52 0.20
C GLY A 43 -1.21 -5.55 -0.61
N THR A 44 -2.22 -4.98 0.03
CA THR A 44 -3.16 -4.00 -0.53
C THR A 44 -3.18 -2.76 0.36
N ILE A 45 -3.17 -1.58 -0.26
CA ILE A 45 -3.38 -0.31 0.42
C ILE A 45 -4.69 0.33 -0.01
N LEU A 46 -5.42 0.87 0.97
CA LEU A 46 -6.58 1.74 0.75
C LEU A 46 -6.22 3.17 1.15
N THR A 47 -6.51 4.11 0.24
CA THR A 47 -6.27 5.54 0.39
C THR A 47 -7.51 6.34 -0.01
N ARG A 48 -7.68 7.54 0.56
CA ARG A 48 -8.70 8.51 0.15
C ARG A 48 -8.26 9.38 -1.03
N LYS A 49 -6.96 9.41 -1.31
CA LYS A 49 -6.36 10.20 -2.38
C LYS A 49 -5.88 9.27 -3.48
N GLU A 50 -6.35 9.50 -4.70
CA GLU A 50 -5.77 8.86 -5.88
C GLU A 50 -4.35 9.36 -6.09
N PHE A 51 -3.40 8.45 -6.29
CA PHE A 51 -2.01 8.83 -6.54
C PHE A 51 -1.30 7.97 -7.58
N ILE A 52 -1.96 6.94 -8.11
CA ILE A 52 -1.56 6.21 -9.32
C ILE A 52 -2.78 6.14 -10.21
N THR A 53 -2.68 6.68 -11.42
CA THR A 53 -3.67 6.42 -12.46
C THR A 53 -3.24 5.19 -13.27
N GLU A 54 -4.17 4.57 -14.00
CA GLU A 54 -3.83 3.44 -14.90
C GLU A 54 -2.76 3.80 -15.95
N LYS A 55 -2.58 5.10 -16.26
CA LYS A 55 -1.55 5.58 -17.20
C LYS A 55 -0.16 5.64 -16.58
N ASP A 56 -0.07 5.82 -15.27
CA ASP A 56 1.21 5.94 -14.56
C ASP A 56 1.88 4.56 -14.39
N GLY A 57 1.09 3.48 -14.49
CA GLY A 57 1.56 2.09 -14.44
C GLY A 57 1.85 1.64 -13.01
N TYR A 58 2.86 2.25 -12.37
CA TYR A 58 3.26 1.93 -11.01
C TYR A 58 4.09 3.04 -10.35
N VAL A 59 4.23 2.96 -9.03
CA VAL A 59 5.18 3.75 -8.24
C VAL A 59 6.22 2.81 -7.65
N GLN A 60 7.51 3.12 -7.81
CA GLN A 60 8.58 2.37 -7.17
C GLN A 60 8.67 2.73 -5.68
N ILE A 61 8.89 1.71 -4.84
CA ILE A 61 9.16 1.89 -3.42
C ILE A 61 10.67 1.87 -3.23
N ASP A 62 11.26 3.03 -2.93
CA ASP A 62 12.69 3.17 -2.66
C ASP A 62 13.00 3.08 -1.16
N GLU A 63 12.11 3.59 -0.31
CA GLU A 63 12.24 3.60 1.15
C GLU A 63 10.90 3.30 1.82
N TYR A 64 10.94 2.62 2.97
CA TYR A 64 9.75 2.20 3.70
C TYR A 64 9.36 3.13 4.85
N GLY A 65 10.26 4.01 5.27
CA GLY A 65 10.07 4.82 6.48
C GLY A 65 10.07 4.03 7.79
N PHE A 66 10.51 2.77 7.80
CA PHE A 66 10.65 1.96 9.03
C PHE A 66 11.87 2.34 9.89
N GLU A 67 12.61 3.37 9.51
CA GLU A 67 13.79 3.84 10.25
C GLU A 67 13.41 4.64 11.50
N ALA A 68 12.18 5.15 11.57
CA ALA A 68 11.63 5.79 12.75
C ALA A 68 10.89 4.78 13.63
N SER A 69 11.07 4.89 14.93
CA SER A 69 10.23 4.21 15.93
C SER A 69 9.31 5.23 16.60
N MET A 70 8.17 4.75 17.05
CA MET A 70 7.17 5.53 17.78
C MET A 70 6.60 4.65 18.89
N THR A 71 6.38 5.24 20.05
CA THR A 71 5.72 4.60 21.18
C THR A 71 4.20 4.60 20.99
N LEU A 72 3.50 3.72 21.71
CA LEU A 72 2.03 3.70 21.68
C LEU A 72 1.42 5.04 22.14
N GLU A 73 2.07 5.71 23.10
CA GLU A 73 1.63 6.99 23.63
C GLU A 73 1.69 8.09 22.56
N GLU A 74 2.82 8.23 21.88
CA GLU A 74 2.99 9.18 20.75
C GLU A 74 1.96 8.93 19.64
N TRP A 75 1.70 7.67 19.28
CA TRP A 75 0.70 7.35 18.25
C TRP A 75 -0.71 7.80 18.63
N LEU A 76 -1.09 7.60 19.90
CA LEU A 76 -2.39 8.01 20.41
C LEU A 76 -2.53 9.53 20.46
N GLU A 77 -1.46 10.27 20.71
CA GLU A 77 -1.48 11.74 20.67
C GLU A 77 -1.65 12.28 19.24
N GLU A 78 -1.04 11.64 18.23
CA GLU A 78 -1.13 12.08 16.83
C GLU A 78 -2.46 11.71 16.13
N ASN A 79 -3.15 10.66 16.59
CA ASN A 79 -4.29 10.06 15.88
C ASN A 79 -5.64 10.13 16.64
N ASN A 80 -5.69 10.83 17.78
CA ASN A 80 -6.94 11.19 18.48
C ASN A 80 -7.44 12.59 18.07
#